data_AF-A0A1H8Q5P6-F1
#
_entry.id   AF-A0A1H8Q5P6-F1
#
_cell.length_a   1.000
_cell.length_b   1.000
_cell.length_c   1.000
_cell.angle_alpha   90.00
_cell.angle_beta   90.00
_cell.angle_gamma   90.00
#
_symmetry.space_group_name_H-M   'P 1'
#
loop_
_entity.id
_entity.type
_entity.pdbx_description
1 polymer ?
#
loop_
_entity_poly.entity_id
_entity_poly.type
_entity_poly.pdbx_seq_one_letter_code
_entity_poly.pdbx_strand_id
1 'polypeptide(L)'
;MLYKYRGIRDFRFFTDIILKSRLYAAPYFDLNDPMEGKYLYSQGGSSLDEDMRRLLKGEKEKLRICALSRDPNNELMWSHYSEGHRGVVVGVKIDPSKYEVRPIEYDGLHRVGLNNFHNGAAIDVLSHKLDVWQYEAEERVFTRGKQFVDVTVCRIICGSRMSTQDKGFITELVEKINPDIEIINARTDSAYV
;
A
#
# COMPACT_ATOMS: atom_id res chain seq x y z
N MET A 1 3.46 12.33 5.16
CA MET A 1 3.27 12.02 3.73
C MET A 1 3.64 10.56 3.55
N LEU A 2 2.86 9.84 2.75
CA LEU A 2 3.08 8.42 2.44
C LEU A 2 3.27 8.26 0.94
N TYR A 3 3.82 7.13 0.52
CA TYR A 3 4.33 6.94 -0.84
C TYR A 3 3.75 5.70 -1.51
N LYS A 4 3.28 5.86 -2.74
CA LYS A 4 2.84 4.76 -3.59
C LYS A 4 3.82 4.54 -4.72
N TYR A 5 4.50 3.40 -4.72
CA TYR A 5 5.32 2.96 -5.85
C TYR A 5 4.45 2.44 -6.99
N ARG A 6 4.74 2.90 -8.21
CA ARG A 6 3.98 2.49 -9.39
C ARG A 6 4.82 2.38 -10.65
N GLY A 7 4.59 1.29 -11.38
CA GLY A 7 4.94 1.21 -12.78
C GLY A 7 4.14 2.19 -13.63
N ILE A 8 4.64 2.50 -14.82
CA ILE A 8 4.01 3.41 -15.77
C ILE A 8 3.57 2.71 -17.07
N ARG A 9 3.89 1.42 -17.25
CA ARG A 9 3.41 0.61 -18.39
C ARG A 9 1.89 0.49 -18.39
N ASP A 10 1.30 0.25 -17.23
CA ASP A 10 -0.16 0.38 -17.07
C ASP A 10 -0.51 1.82 -16.69
N PHE A 11 -0.44 2.67 -17.70
CA PHE A 11 -0.60 4.11 -17.54
C PHE A 11 -1.98 4.52 -16.99
N ARG A 12 -2.98 3.64 -17.10
CA ARG A 12 -4.35 3.89 -16.62
C ARG A 12 -4.40 4.11 -15.11
N PHE A 13 -3.63 3.35 -14.33
CA PHE A 13 -3.62 3.51 -12.89
C PHE A 13 -2.95 4.80 -12.47
N PHE A 14 -1.81 5.14 -13.08
CA PHE A 14 -1.13 6.39 -12.81
C PHE A 14 -2.03 7.59 -13.15
N THR A 15 -2.64 7.59 -14.34
CA THR A 15 -3.56 8.66 -14.76
C THR A 15 -4.78 8.79 -13.86
N ASP A 16 -5.40 7.69 -13.41
CA ASP A 16 -6.55 7.76 -12.48
C ASP A 16 -6.16 8.43 -11.16
N ILE A 17 -4.94 8.19 -10.66
CA ILE A 17 -4.42 8.83 -9.44
C ILE A 17 -4.31 10.34 -9.63
N ILE A 18 -3.68 10.79 -10.72
CA ILE A 18 -3.47 12.23 -10.95
C ILE A 18 -4.80 12.93 -11.24
N LEU A 19 -5.64 12.35 -12.11
CA LEU A 19 -6.90 12.95 -12.54
C LEU A 19 -7.95 13.00 -11.43
N LYS A 20 -8.01 11.98 -10.57
CA LYS A 20 -9.09 11.85 -9.57
C LYS A 20 -8.62 11.93 -8.14
N SER A 21 -7.32 12.08 -7.90
CA SER A 21 -6.74 12.19 -6.55
C SER A 21 -7.22 11.07 -5.63
N ARG A 22 -7.12 9.83 -6.11
CA ARG A 22 -7.56 8.64 -5.38
C ARG A 22 -6.65 7.44 -5.63
N LEU A 23 -6.58 6.52 -4.67
CA LEU A 23 -5.84 5.27 -4.77
C LEU A 23 -6.77 4.08 -4.63
N TYR A 24 -6.54 3.04 -5.43
CA TYR A 24 -7.28 1.79 -5.30
C TYR A 24 -6.94 1.08 -3.99
N ALA A 25 -7.96 0.57 -3.32
CA ALA A 25 -7.86 -0.25 -2.13
C ALA A 25 -8.26 -1.69 -2.48
N ALA A 26 -7.28 -2.59 -2.45
CA ALA A 26 -7.42 -3.98 -2.86
C ALA A 26 -8.02 -4.82 -1.72
N PRO A 27 -8.76 -5.91 -2.02
CA PRO A 27 -9.00 -6.92 -1.00
C PRO A 27 -7.68 -7.62 -0.64
N TYR A 28 -7.58 -8.18 0.56
CA TYR A 28 -6.32 -8.78 1.03
C TYR A 28 -5.81 -9.91 0.12
N PHE A 29 -6.71 -10.69 -0.48
CA PHE A 29 -6.33 -11.82 -1.34
C PHE A 29 -5.79 -11.41 -2.73
N ASP A 30 -5.82 -10.11 -3.08
CA ASP A 30 -5.18 -9.58 -4.29
C ASP A 30 -3.81 -8.95 -4.01
N LEU A 31 -3.37 -8.91 -2.74
CA LEU A 31 -2.04 -8.40 -2.40
C LEU A 31 -0.96 -9.44 -2.73
N ASN A 32 0.28 -8.98 -2.87
CA ASN A 32 1.39 -9.78 -3.39
C ASN A 32 2.05 -10.70 -2.36
N ASP A 33 1.79 -10.52 -1.06
CA ASP A 33 2.31 -11.38 -0.01
C ASP A 33 1.46 -12.68 0.08
N PRO A 34 2.04 -13.87 -0.15
CA PRO A 34 1.30 -15.13 -0.01
C PRO A 34 0.86 -15.45 1.43
N MET A 35 1.36 -14.72 2.43
CA MET A 35 0.92 -14.82 3.83
C MET A 35 -0.18 -13.83 4.19
N GLU A 36 -0.62 -13.01 3.23
CA GLU A 36 -1.61 -11.96 3.49
C GLU A 36 -2.91 -12.52 4.10
N GLY A 37 -3.29 -11.95 5.25
CA GLY A 37 -4.49 -12.34 5.99
C GLY A 37 -4.46 -13.74 6.61
N LYS A 38 -3.31 -14.42 6.66
CA LYS A 38 -3.10 -15.63 7.47
C LYS A 38 -2.80 -15.26 8.93
N TYR A 39 -3.11 -16.17 9.85
CA TYR A 39 -2.97 -15.95 11.28
C TYR A 39 -2.73 -17.28 12.01
N LEU A 40 -2.13 -17.21 13.18
CA LEU A 40 -2.02 -18.35 14.09
C LEU A 40 -3.31 -18.46 14.91
N TYR A 41 -3.81 -19.67 15.08
CA TYR A 41 -5.03 -19.90 15.86
C TYR A 41 -4.75 -20.81 17.06
N SER A 42 -5.04 -20.32 18.25
CA SER A 42 -4.97 -21.14 19.47
C SER A 42 -6.21 -22.03 19.55
N GLN A 43 -6.08 -23.32 19.24
CA GLN A 43 -7.20 -24.27 19.24
C GLN A 43 -7.75 -24.53 20.64
N GLY A 44 -9.08 -24.44 20.79
CA GLY A 44 -9.84 -24.97 21.91
C GLY A 44 -10.59 -26.27 21.57
N GLY A 45 -10.66 -26.63 20.28
CA GLY A 45 -11.27 -27.88 19.79
C GLY A 45 -12.80 -27.88 19.80
N SER A 46 -13.43 -26.71 19.80
CA SER A 46 -14.88 -26.52 19.98
C SER A 46 -15.58 -25.98 18.73
N SER A 47 -16.92 -26.10 18.65
CA SER A 47 -17.72 -25.49 17.57
C SER A 47 -17.64 -23.95 17.53
N LEU A 48 -17.38 -23.32 18.68
CA LEU A 48 -17.14 -21.88 18.77
C LEU A 48 -15.90 -21.46 17.95
N ASP A 49 -14.92 -22.36 17.80
CA ASP A 49 -13.71 -22.09 17.03
C ASP A 49 -14.02 -21.94 15.53
N GLU A 50 -14.96 -22.73 15.01
CA GLU A 50 -15.38 -22.67 13.61
C GLU A 50 -16.16 -21.38 13.31
N ASP A 51 -17.08 -21.00 14.20
CA ASP A 51 -17.85 -19.76 14.07
C ASP A 51 -16.96 -18.53 14.07
N MET A 52 -15.98 -18.48 14.99
CA MET A 52 -14.99 -17.40 15.03
C MET A 52 -14.18 -17.30 13.74
N ARG A 53 -13.69 -18.43 13.21
CA ARG A 53 -12.94 -18.46 11.95
C ARG A 53 -13.79 -17.98 10.78
N ARG A 54 -15.06 -18.38 10.74
CA ARG A 54 -16.01 -17.95 9.70
C ARG A 54 -16.29 -16.44 9.77
N LEU A 55 -16.51 -15.93 10.98
CA LEU A 55 -16.69 -14.49 11.23
C LEU A 55 -15.44 -13.70 10.82
N LEU A 56 -14.26 -14.12 11.27
CA LEU A 56 -12.99 -13.47 10.94
C LEU A 56 -12.72 -13.47 9.43
N LYS A 57 -12.97 -14.60 8.75
CA LYS A 57 -12.87 -14.68 7.30
C LYS A 57 -13.79 -13.67 6.62
N GLY A 58 -15.07 -13.66 7.00
CA GLY A 58 -16.06 -12.73 6.45
C GLY A 58 -15.70 -11.25 6.71
N GLU A 59 -15.15 -10.92 7.88
CA GLU A 59 -14.72 -9.56 8.18
C GLU A 59 -13.48 -9.14 7.37
N LYS A 60 -12.51 -10.02 7.17
CA LYS A 60 -11.34 -9.75 6.31
C LYS A 60 -11.75 -9.54 4.85
N GLU A 61 -12.71 -10.32 4.34
CA GLU A 61 -13.18 -10.20 2.95
C GLU A 61 -13.93 -8.88 2.67
N LYS A 62 -14.52 -8.27 3.71
CA LYS A 62 -15.20 -6.96 3.61
C LYS A 62 -14.22 -5.79 3.62
N LEU A 63 -13.00 -5.99 4.12
CA LEU A 63 -11.97 -4.95 4.20
C LEU A 63 -11.28 -4.75 2.85
N ARG A 64 -10.92 -3.50 2.59
CA ARG A 64 -10.07 -3.08 1.49
C ARG A 64 -8.86 -2.34 2.03
N ILE A 65 -7.72 -2.55 1.39
CA ILE A 65 -6.40 -2.13 1.85
C ILE A 65 -5.75 -1.27 0.77
N CYS A 66 -5.39 -0.04 1.12
CA CYS A 66 -4.44 0.75 0.35
C CYS A 66 -3.08 0.70 1.04
N ALA A 67 -2.17 -0.10 0.48
CA ALA A 67 -0.79 -0.21 0.93
C ALA A 67 0.06 0.97 0.45
N LEU A 68 0.73 1.65 1.38
CA LEU A 68 1.63 2.78 1.15
C LEU A 68 2.93 2.57 1.91
N SER A 69 4.01 3.21 1.49
CA SER A 69 5.30 3.19 2.19
C SER A 69 5.59 4.51 2.89
N ARG A 70 6.34 4.47 3.99
CA ARG A 70 6.96 5.65 4.59
C ARG A 70 8.22 6.13 3.87
N ASP A 71 8.89 5.24 3.14
CA ASP A 71 10.18 5.53 2.51
C ASP A 71 10.02 5.63 0.98
N PRO A 72 10.30 6.79 0.37
CA PRO A 72 10.30 6.92 -1.09
C PRO A 72 11.61 6.50 -1.76
N ASN A 73 12.65 6.18 -0.99
CA ASN A 73 14.01 5.92 -1.49
C ASN A 73 14.42 4.44 -1.36
N ASN A 74 13.52 3.55 -0.93
CA ASN A 74 13.87 2.15 -0.76
C ASN A 74 14.13 1.45 -2.11
N GLU A 75 15.36 0.97 -2.31
CA GLU A 75 15.83 0.35 -3.54
C GLU A 75 15.07 -0.93 -3.93
N LEU A 76 14.70 -1.76 -2.94
CA LEU A 76 13.91 -2.97 -3.16
C LEU A 76 12.49 -2.61 -3.59
N MET A 77 11.89 -1.61 -2.96
CA MET A 77 10.57 -1.10 -3.35
C MET A 77 10.59 -0.54 -4.77
N TRP A 78 11.63 0.22 -5.15
CA TRP A 78 11.78 0.71 -6.51
C TRP A 78 11.91 -0.44 -7.52
N SER A 79 12.65 -1.48 -7.14
CA SER A 79 12.87 -2.67 -7.96
C SER A 79 11.59 -3.46 -8.18
N HIS A 80 10.81 -3.70 -7.12
CA HIS A 80 9.63 -4.55 -7.15
C HIS A 80 8.38 -3.84 -7.68
N TYR A 81 8.15 -2.59 -7.28
CA TYR A 81 6.84 -1.94 -7.45
C TYR A 81 6.81 -0.77 -8.44
N SER A 82 7.97 -0.36 -8.95
CA SER A 82 8.09 0.70 -9.98
C SER A 82 8.93 0.27 -11.17
N GLU A 83 8.70 -0.97 -11.62
CA GLU A 83 9.27 -1.51 -12.85
C GLU A 83 10.81 -1.44 -12.92
N GLY A 84 11.50 -1.76 -11.82
CA GLY A 84 12.96 -1.69 -11.82
C GLY A 84 13.47 -0.27 -12.07
N HIS A 85 12.99 0.70 -11.28
CA HIS A 85 13.38 2.12 -11.33
C HIS A 85 12.95 2.89 -12.59
N ARG A 86 12.05 2.35 -13.41
CA ARG A 86 11.50 3.02 -14.61
C ARG A 86 10.17 3.71 -14.36
N GLY A 87 9.50 3.36 -13.26
CA GLY A 87 8.22 3.94 -12.86
C GLY A 87 8.37 5.19 -12.02
N VAL A 88 7.34 5.47 -11.23
CA VAL A 88 7.22 6.64 -10.36
C VAL A 88 6.97 6.24 -8.91
N VAL A 89 7.22 7.18 -8.01
CA VAL A 89 6.64 7.19 -6.67
C VAL A 89 5.71 8.38 -6.54
N VAL A 90 4.47 8.14 -6.10
CA VAL A 90 3.46 9.16 -5.83
C VAL A 90 3.44 9.46 -4.33
N GLY A 91 3.85 10.66 -3.94
CA GLY A 91 3.75 11.17 -2.58
C GLY A 91 2.36 11.74 -2.31
N VAL A 92 1.69 11.20 -1.29
CA VAL A 92 0.29 11.53 -0.96
C VAL A 92 0.10 11.87 0.52
N LYS A 93 -0.92 12.69 0.79
CA LYS A 93 -1.48 12.87 2.14
C LYS A 93 -2.83 12.18 2.22
N ILE A 94 -3.06 11.48 3.34
CA ILE A 94 -4.33 10.87 3.69
C ILE A 94 -4.98 11.73 4.78
N ASP A 95 -6.29 11.93 4.69
CA ASP A 95 -7.06 12.62 5.72
C ASP A 95 -7.36 11.64 6.88
N PRO A 96 -6.72 11.81 8.05
CA PRO A 96 -6.90 10.89 9.18
C PRO A 96 -8.30 10.99 9.80
N SER A 97 -9.08 12.03 9.49
CA SER A 97 -10.48 12.12 9.94
C SER A 97 -11.42 11.23 9.13
N LYS A 98 -11.02 10.82 7.92
CA LYS A 98 -11.82 10.00 7.00
C LYS A 98 -11.39 8.53 6.97
N TYR A 99 -10.13 8.26 7.29
CA TYR A 99 -9.52 6.96 7.05
C TYR A 99 -8.71 6.49 8.24
N GLU A 100 -8.88 5.21 8.58
CA GLU A 100 -8.02 4.51 9.52
C GLU A 100 -6.72 4.12 8.83
N VAL A 101 -5.61 4.69 9.29
CA VAL A 101 -4.26 4.40 8.81
C VAL A 101 -3.50 3.68 9.91
N ARG A 102 -2.91 2.51 9.61
CA ARG A 102 -2.10 1.75 10.56
C ARG A 102 -0.75 1.37 9.96
N PRO A 103 0.36 1.53 10.71
CA PRO A 103 1.62 0.92 10.33
C PRO A 103 1.53 -0.60 10.41
N ILE A 104 2.29 -1.29 9.56
CA ILE A 104 2.45 -2.74 9.66
C ILE A 104 3.43 -3.11 10.78
N GLU A 105 3.06 -4.13 11.53
CA GLU A 105 3.90 -4.84 12.49
C GLU A 105 4.59 -6.02 11.79
N TYR A 106 5.91 -6.09 11.91
CA TYR A 106 6.75 -7.06 11.21
C TYR A 106 7.28 -8.13 12.17
N ASP A 107 6.36 -8.75 12.92
CA ASP A 107 6.63 -9.75 13.96
C ASP A 107 6.08 -11.15 13.61
N GLY A 108 5.58 -11.31 12.38
CA GLY A 108 5.09 -12.58 11.85
C GLY A 108 3.58 -12.63 11.71
N LEU A 109 3.00 -13.81 11.96
CA LEU A 109 1.56 -14.01 11.86
C LEU A 109 0.86 -13.67 13.18
N HIS A 110 -0.12 -12.77 13.13
CA HIS A 110 -0.92 -12.42 14.30
C HIS A 110 -1.60 -13.66 14.91
N ARG A 111 -1.66 -13.72 16.25
CA ARG A 111 -2.30 -14.83 16.97
C ARG A 111 -3.72 -14.47 17.37
N VAL A 112 -4.68 -15.30 16.97
CA VAL A 112 -6.10 -15.15 17.33
C VAL A 112 -6.55 -16.32 18.20
N GLY A 113 -7.34 -16.02 19.23
CA GLY A 113 -8.00 -16.98 20.13
C GLY A 113 -9.19 -16.33 20.83
N LEU A 114 -9.89 -17.10 21.67
CA LEU A 114 -11.10 -16.63 22.37
C LEU A 114 -10.87 -15.35 23.18
N ASN A 115 -9.71 -15.25 23.85
CA ASN A 115 -9.42 -14.15 24.77
C ASN A 115 -9.10 -12.81 24.07
N ASN A 116 -8.78 -12.82 22.78
CA ASN A 116 -8.46 -11.62 22.01
C ASN A 116 -9.31 -11.47 20.74
N PHE A 117 -10.43 -12.19 20.65
CA PHE A 117 -11.36 -12.01 19.55
C PHE A 117 -12.28 -10.82 19.82
N HIS A 118 -12.19 -9.81 18.95
CA HIS A 118 -13.02 -8.61 19.01
C HIS A 118 -13.31 -8.10 17.59
N ASN A 119 -14.15 -7.07 17.48
CA ASN A 119 -14.57 -6.48 16.19
C ASN A 119 -13.40 -5.96 15.32
N GLY A 120 -12.22 -5.76 15.91
CA GLY A 120 -11.01 -5.27 15.24
C GLY A 120 -10.05 -6.38 14.79
N ALA A 121 -10.28 -7.64 15.19
CA ALA A 121 -9.34 -8.73 14.96
C ALA A 121 -8.99 -8.95 13.47
N ALA A 122 -9.90 -8.63 12.56
CA ALA A 122 -9.63 -8.68 11.12
C ALA A 122 -8.57 -7.63 10.69
N ILE A 123 -8.65 -6.41 11.23
CA ILE A 123 -7.64 -5.37 10.97
C ILE A 123 -6.33 -5.75 11.63
N ASP A 124 -6.35 -6.31 12.84
CA ASP A 124 -5.12 -6.72 13.53
C ASP A 124 -4.38 -7.80 12.74
N VAL A 125 -5.08 -8.85 12.29
CA VAL A 125 -4.51 -9.87 11.40
C VAL A 125 -3.94 -9.25 10.11
N LEU A 126 -4.63 -8.28 9.53
CA LEU A 126 -4.19 -7.59 8.31
C LEU A 126 -3.18 -6.45 8.59
N SER A 127 -2.75 -6.27 9.84
CA SER A 127 -1.72 -5.30 10.21
C SER A 127 -0.39 -5.96 10.56
N HIS A 128 -0.26 -7.28 10.34
CA HIS A 128 0.94 -8.03 10.62
C HIS A 128 1.50 -8.67 9.35
N LYS A 129 2.83 -8.69 9.22
CA LYS A 129 3.56 -9.34 8.12
C LYS A 129 4.80 -10.07 8.65
N LEU A 130 5.31 -10.97 7.81
CA LEU A 130 6.64 -11.52 8.02
C LEU A 130 7.72 -10.43 7.93
N ASP A 131 8.76 -10.57 8.74
CA ASP A 131 9.93 -9.70 8.84
C ASP A 131 10.65 -9.47 7.50
N VAL A 132 10.64 -10.46 6.60
CA VAL A 132 11.21 -10.33 5.26
C VAL A 132 10.65 -9.15 4.47
N TRP A 133 9.42 -8.69 4.77
CA TRP A 133 8.78 -7.54 4.13
C TRP A 133 9.03 -6.20 4.85
N GLN A 134 9.85 -6.17 5.90
CA GLN A 134 10.09 -4.97 6.71
C GLN A 134 10.61 -3.78 5.88
N TYR A 135 11.35 -4.06 4.80
CA TYR A 135 11.86 -3.04 3.89
C TYR A 135 10.75 -2.22 3.22
N GLU A 136 9.51 -2.70 3.18
CA GLU A 136 8.39 -1.96 2.61
C GLU A 136 8.02 -0.72 3.43
N ALA A 137 8.36 -0.72 4.74
CA ALA A 137 8.00 0.32 5.70
C ALA A 137 6.51 0.71 5.56
N GLU A 138 5.65 -0.30 5.48
CA GLU A 138 4.26 -0.20 5.02
C GLU A 138 3.37 0.46 6.07
N GLU A 139 2.51 1.35 5.60
CA GLU A 139 1.30 1.79 6.29
C GLU A 139 0.08 1.51 5.42
N ARG A 140 -0.96 0.98 6.05
CA ARG A 140 -2.20 0.57 5.40
C ARG A 140 -3.31 1.53 5.73
N VAL A 141 -4.01 1.96 4.70
CA VAL A 141 -5.33 2.58 4.84
C VAL A 141 -6.39 1.50 4.72
N PHE A 142 -7.22 1.35 5.76
CA PHE A 142 -8.33 0.40 5.77
C PHE A 142 -9.64 1.09 5.41
N THR A 143 -10.42 0.45 4.54
CA THR A 143 -11.79 0.89 4.21
C THR A 143 -12.73 -0.30 4.16
N ARG A 144 -14.03 -0.01 4.35
CA ARG A 144 -15.12 -1.00 4.22
C ARG A 144 -16.07 -0.56 3.11
N GLY A 145 -16.31 -1.43 2.14
CA GLY A 145 -17.24 -1.17 1.03
C GLY A 145 -16.81 -0.11 0.01
N LYS A 146 -15.71 0.65 0.26
CA LYS A 146 -15.12 1.59 -0.70
C LYS A 146 -13.91 0.96 -1.37
N GLN A 147 -13.87 1.00 -2.70
CA GLN A 147 -12.74 0.49 -3.49
C GLN A 147 -11.61 1.51 -3.68
N PHE A 148 -11.83 2.76 -3.27
CA PHE A 148 -10.88 3.84 -3.44
C PHE A 148 -10.75 4.65 -2.14
N VAL A 149 -9.53 5.13 -1.91
CA VAL A 149 -9.15 6.06 -0.86
C VAL A 149 -8.88 7.41 -1.51
N ASP A 150 -9.59 8.44 -1.07
CA ASP A 150 -9.36 9.82 -1.49
C ASP A 150 -8.04 10.32 -0.88
N VAL A 151 -7.21 10.94 -1.70
CA VAL A 151 -5.86 11.39 -1.29
C VAL A 151 -5.60 12.81 -1.79
N THR A 152 -4.63 13.49 -1.19
CA THR A 152 -4.02 14.68 -1.79
C THR A 152 -2.69 14.29 -2.40
N VAL A 153 -2.59 14.30 -3.74
CA VAL A 153 -1.31 14.08 -4.44
C VAL A 153 -0.45 15.33 -4.28
N CYS A 154 0.72 15.17 -3.68
CA CYS A 154 1.62 16.29 -3.37
C CYS A 154 2.88 16.27 -4.23
N ARG A 155 3.34 15.07 -4.65
CA ARG A 155 4.63 14.91 -5.30
C ARG A 155 4.65 13.69 -6.23
N ILE A 156 5.32 13.83 -7.37
CA ILE A 156 5.79 12.73 -8.22
C ILE A 156 7.31 12.66 -8.16
N ILE A 157 7.84 11.46 -7.93
CA ILE A 157 9.27 11.17 -8.00
C ILE A 157 9.47 10.26 -9.20
N CYS A 158 10.22 10.73 -10.20
CA CYS A 158 10.53 9.98 -11.42
C CYS A 158 11.72 9.04 -11.18
N GLY A 159 11.58 7.78 -11.56
CA GLY A 159 12.62 6.78 -11.34
C GLY A 159 13.96 7.10 -12.01
N SER A 160 15.04 6.62 -11.41
CA SER A 160 16.42 6.86 -11.87
C SER A 160 16.71 6.29 -13.26
N ARG A 161 16.00 5.22 -13.66
CA ARG A 161 16.15 4.55 -14.95
C ARG A 161 15.05 4.90 -15.96
N MET A 162 14.15 5.82 -15.62
CA MET A 162 13.09 6.27 -16.52
C MET A 162 13.70 7.01 -17.72
N SER A 163 13.17 6.77 -18.92
CA SER A 163 13.66 7.43 -20.14
C SER A 163 13.36 8.94 -20.12
N THR A 164 14.17 9.75 -20.80
CA THR A 164 13.90 11.19 -20.93
C THR A 164 12.55 11.48 -21.58
N GLN A 165 12.13 10.63 -22.53
CA GLN A 165 10.83 10.74 -23.19
C GLN A 165 9.69 10.53 -22.20
N ASP A 166 9.73 9.46 -21.41
CA ASP A 166 8.69 9.17 -20.42
C ASP A 166 8.66 10.23 -19.31
N LYS A 167 9.84 10.71 -18.88
CA LYS A 167 9.95 11.82 -17.91
C LYS A 167 9.26 13.07 -18.44
N GLY A 168 9.58 13.50 -19.67
CA GLY A 168 8.96 14.67 -20.29
C GLY A 168 7.44 14.52 -20.39
N PHE A 169 6.97 13.35 -20.83
CA PHE A 169 5.54 13.07 -20.93
C PHE A 169 4.81 13.11 -19.59
N ILE A 170 5.38 12.50 -18.54
CA ILE A 170 4.81 12.54 -17.19
C ILE A 170 4.78 13.98 -16.66
N THR A 171 5.87 14.73 -16.83
CA THR A 171 5.94 16.13 -16.40
C THR A 171 4.86 16.96 -17.05
N GLU A 172 4.76 16.94 -18.38
CA GLU A 172 3.74 17.70 -19.12
C GLU A 172 2.31 17.31 -18.72
N LEU A 173 2.06 16.00 -18.52
CA LEU A 173 0.75 15.52 -18.12
C LEU A 173 0.36 16.05 -16.74
N VAL A 174 1.25 15.91 -15.75
CA VAL A 174 1.00 16.31 -14.38
C VAL A 174 0.80 17.81 -14.28
N GLU A 175 1.66 18.61 -14.93
CA GLU A 175 1.54 20.07 -14.96
C GLU A 175 0.22 20.55 -15.58
N LYS A 176 -0.28 19.87 -16.62
CA LYS A 176 -1.57 20.20 -17.25
C LYS A 176 -2.77 19.87 -16.36
N ILE A 177 -2.67 18.84 -15.50
CA ILE A 177 -3.77 18.43 -14.62
C ILE A 177 -3.74 19.23 -13.31
N ASN A 178 -2.57 19.32 -12.70
CA ASN A 178 -2.37 20.03 -11.44
C ASN A 178 -0.90 20.51 -11.32
N PRO A 179 -0.64 21.79 -11.61
CA PRO A 179 0.71 22.37 -11.55
C PRO A 179 1.27 22.50 -10.13
N ASP A 180 0.45 22.32 -9.08
CA ASP A 180 0.92 22.37 -7.69
C ASP A 180 1.60 21.06 -7.24
N ILE A 181 1.51 19.99 -8.04
CA ILE A 181 2.20 18.73 -7.74
C ILE A 181 3.68 18.88 -8.04
N GLU A 182 4.51 18.73 -7.01
CA GLU A 182 5.97 18.80 -7.15
C GLU A 182 6.50 17.60 -7.94
N ILE A 183 7.34 17.82 -8.95
CA ILE A 183 7.97 16.75 -9.73
C ILE A 183 9.48 16.79 -9.51
N ILE A 184 10.03 15.69 -9.00
CA ILE A 184 11.47 15.52 -8.75
C ILE A 184 11.99 14.21 -9.34
N ASN A 185 13.30 14.05 -9.40
CA ASN A 185 13.93 12.77 -9.75
C ASN A 185 14.27 11.97 -8.49
N ALA A 186 14.18 10.64 -8.58
CA ALA A 186 14.71 9.75 -7.56
C ALA A 186 16.21 10.01 -7.36
N ARG A 187 16.66 9.90 -6.11
CA ARG A 187 18.09 10.03 -5.81
C ARG A 187 18.83 8.92 -6.53
N THR A 188 19.88 9.29 -7.26
CA THR A 188 20.94 8.38 -7.64
C THR A 188 22.06 8.61 -6.65
N ASP A 189 22.41 7.61 -5.83
CA ASP A 189 23.60 7.72 -5.00
C ASP A 189 24.81 7.87 -5.92
N SER A 190 25.32 9.09 -6.02
CA SER A 190 26.51 9.43 -6.81
C SER A 190 27.79 8.77 -6.27
N ALA A 191 27.70 8.02 -5.17
CA ALA A 191 28.79 7.26 -4.57
C ALA A 191 29.04 5.90 -5.25
N TYR A 192 28.07 5.40 -6.04
CA TYR A 192 28.22 4.15 -6.79
C TYR A 192 28.28 4.49 -8.28
N VAL A 193 29.51 4.47 -8.83
CA VAL A 193 29.81 4.66 -10.26
C VAL A 193 29.72 3.34 -11.00
#